data_AF-A0A4Y2MNQ8-F1
#
_entry.id   AF-A0A4Y2MNQ8-F1
#
_cell.length_a   1.000
_cell.length_b   1.000
_cell.length_c   1.000
_cell.angle_alpha   90.00
_cell.angle_beta   90.00
_cell.angle_gamma   90.00
#
_symmetry.space_group_name_H-M   'P 1'
#
loop_
_entity.id
_entity.type
_entity.pdbx_description
1 polymer ?
#
loop_
_entity_poly.entity_id
_entity_poly.type
_entity_poly.pdbx_seq_one_letter_code
_entity_poly.pdbx_strand_id
1 'polypeptide(L)'
;MYGRLAGRRLPFLYKAPEEGLKVSALWGGRNGLYLEGSICGIPCLMLVDTGANVTLVRTDLAQKLKENFIYTAPNISLKTATGAKVEIRGKLDAAIECGCRKFQHRIYVADITDPCILGLDFLQKFNFTVDLEKNEIRTGGEEIPLFSASAEHSKLCSVLAKEKTIIPARSECLIQEVTEVSGKFRYAVTDFPSRVSQKSVLVAATLVDLKREAIPVRVLNLDNKPKTVDK
;
A
#
# COMPACT_ATOMS: atom_id res chain seq x y z
N MET A 1 26.71 -29.17 -5.16
CA MET A 1 28.08 -28.74 -5.56
C MET A 1 28.12 -27.22 -5.62
N TYR A 2 29.28 -26.62 -5.37
CA TYR A 2 29.44 -25.15 -5.31
C TYR A 2 29.23 -24.47 -6.66
N GLY A 3 28.46 -23.38 -6.66
CA GLY A 3 28.39 -22.40 -7.74
C GLY A 3 28.60 -21.00 -7.19
N ARG A 4 29.85 -20.63 -6.87
CA ARG A 4 30.19 -19.23 -6.56
C ARG A 4 30.00 -18.43 -7.84
N LEU A 5 28.95 -17.62 -7.91
CA LEU A 5 28.73 -16.72 -9.05
C LEU A 5 29.85 -15.68 -9.08
N ALA A 6 30.75 -15.81 -10.05
CA ALA A 6 31.90 -14.94 -10.21
C ALA A 6 31.44 -13.53 -10.59
N GLY A 7 31.69 -12.56 -9.70
CA GLY A 7 31.34 -11.17 -9.95
C GLY A 7 32.11 -10.59 -11.13
N ARG A 8 31.41 -9.86 -12.01
CA ARG A 8 32.04 -9.19 -13.16
C ARG A 8 32.71 -7.90 -12.69
N ARG A 9 33.97 -7.70 -13.08
CA ARG A 9 34.76 -6.49 -12.77
C ARG A 9 34.45 -5.39 -13.78
N LEU A 10 34.09 -4.19 -13.31
CA LEU A 10 33.72 -3.06 -14.16
C LEU A 10 34.93 -2.38 -14.83
N PRO A 11 34.92 -2.18 -16.16
CA PRO A 11 35.78 -1.23 -16.84
C PRO A 11 35.08 0.15 -17.00
N PHE A 12 35.80 1.20 -16.61
CA PHE A 12 35.46 2.64 -16.77
C PHE A 12 34.32 3.23 -15.90
N LEU A 13 34.34 4.56 -15.82
CA LEU A 13 33.65 5.40 -14.83
C LEU A 13 32.30 5.91 -15.35
N TYR A 14 31.24 5.68 -14.59
CA TYR A 14 29.99 6.44 -14.66
C TYR A 14 29.76 7.14 -13.31
N LYS A 15 29.30 8.41 -13.35
CA LYS A 15 28.75 9.06 -12.14
C LYS A 15 27.38 8.45 -11.85
N ALA A 16 27.19 8.00 -10.61
CA ALA A 16 25.93 7.42 -10.17
C ALA A 16 24.88 8.52 -9.83
N PRO A 17 23.58 8.31 -10.10
CA PRO A 17 22.50 9.06 -9.48
C PRO A 17 22.46 8.85 -7.95
N GLU A 18 22.00 9.85 -7.19
CA GLU A 18 22.08 9.87 -5.70
C GLU A 18 20.81 9.34 -4.99
N GLU A 19 20.35 8.10 -5.26
CA GLU A 19 19.14 7.52 -4.64
C GLU A 19 19.40 6.09 -4.08
N GLY A 20 18.76 5.64 -2.97
CA GLY A 20 19.15 4.53 -2.05
C GLY A 20 18.50 3.11 -2.19
N LEU A 21 17.62 2.54 -1.32
CA LEU A 21 17.07 1.15 -1.41
C LEU A 21 15.61 0.98 -0.89
N LYS A 22 14.74 0.22 -1.60
CA LYS A 22 13.27 0.02 -1.42
C LYS A 22 12.78 -1.25 -2.16
N VAL A 23 11.49 -1.56 -2.04
CA VAL A 23 10.72 -2.42 -2.96
C VAL A 23 9.30 -1.84 -3.14
N SER A 24 8.74 -1.81 -4.36
CA SER A 24 7.36 -1.33 -4.62
C SER A 24 6.48 -2.38 -5.31
N ALA A 25 5.22 -2.49 -4.90
CA ALA A 25 4.23 -3.36 -5.54
C ALA A 25 3.10 -2.50 -6.14
N LEU A 26 2.92 -2.54 -7.47
CA LEU A 26 1.78 -1.89 -8.11
C LEU A 26 0.48 -2.62 -7.76
N TRP A 27 -0.45 -1.91 -7.13
CA TRP A 27 -1.87 -2.21 -7.26
C TRP A 27 -2.38 -1.52 -8.52
N GLY A 28 -2.74 -2.32 -9.54
CA GLY A 28 -3.14 -1.80 -10.84
C GLY A 28 -4.50 -1.10 -10.82
N GLY A 29 -4.54 0.12 -11.37
CA GLY A 29 -5.71 0.62 -12.09
C GLY A 29 -6.81 1.33 -11.30
N ARG A 30 -6.52 2.00 -10.18
CA ARG A 30 -7.51 2.84 -9.48
C ARG A 30 -6.97 4.26 -9.25
N ASN A 31 -7.69 5.25 -9.81
CA ASN A 31 -7.45 6.68 -9.58
C ASN A 31 -8.38 7.21 -8.45
N GLY A 32 -8.69 6.36 -7.47
CA GLY A 32 -9.54 6.74 -6.34
C GLY A 32 -8.76 7.54 -5.29
N LEU A 33 -9.45 8.46 -4.63
CA LEU A 33 -8.95 9.17 -3.45
C LEU A 33 -9.34 8.37 -2.21
N TYR A 34 -8.37 8.02 -1.38
CA TYR A 34 -8.60 7.23 -0.17
C TYR A 34 -8.16 7.99 1.07
N LEU A 35 -8.77 7.68 2.21
CA LEU A 35 -8.26 8.05 3.53
C LEU A 35 -8.08 6.81 4.40
N GLU A 36 -7.11 6.84 5.31
CA GLU A 36 -7.01 5.87 6.40
C GLU A 36 -7.90 6.30 7.56
N GLY A 37 -8.58 5.34 8.17
CA GLY A 37 -9.49 5.57 9.29
C GLY A 37 -9.84 4.26 10.00
N SER A 38 -10.90 4.27 10.79
CA SER A 38 -11.44 3.08 11.45
C SER A 38 -12.95 2.97 11.34
N ILE A 39 -13.49 1.76 11.40
CA ILE A 39 -14.92 1.50 11.60
C ILE A 39 -15.05 0.66 12.87
N CYS A 40 -15.69 1.22 13.90
CA CYS A 40 -15.74 0.69 15.27
C CYS A 40 -14.37 0.21 15.80
N GLY A 41 -13.31 0.99 15.52
CA GLY A 41 -11.94 0.66 15.94
C GLY A 41 -11.20 -0.35 15.05
N ILE A 42 -11.83 -0.93 14.03
CA ILE A 42 -11.15 -1.76 13.04
C ILE A 42 -10.54 -0.86 11.96
N PRO A 43 -9.20 -0.87 11.74
CA PRO A 43 -8.56 -0.06 10.71
C PRO A 43 -9.11 -0.37 9.31
N CYS A 44 -9.47 0.68 8.59
CA CYS A 44 -10.11 0.61 7.28
C CYS A 44 -9.53 1.67 6.35
N LEU A 45 -9.20 1.27 5.12
CA LEU A 45 -8.96 2.18 4.02
C LEU A 45 -10.31 2.49 3.37
N MET A 46 -10.65 3.77 3.25
CA MET A 46 -11.96 4.23 2.80
C MET A 46 -11.82 5.02 1.51
N LEU A 47 -12.55 4.62 0.46
CA LEU A 47 -12.65 5.40 -0.78
C LEU A 47 -13.55 6.62 -0.54
N VAL A 48 -13.11 7.81 -0.91
CA VAL A 48 -13.94 9.02 -0.96
C VAL A 48 -14.62 9.07 -2.33
N ASP A 49 -15.93 8.82 -2.38
CA ASP A 49 -16.67 8.68 -3.64
C ASP A 49 -17.87 9.63 -3.69
N THR A 50 -17.70 10.77 -4.35
CA THR A 50 -18.78 11.74 -4.61
C THR A 50 -19.80 11.24 -5.64
N GLY A 51 -19.51 10.13 -6.33
CA GLY A 51 -20.47 9.42 -7.19
C GLY A 51 -21.36 8.42 -6.44
N ALA A 52 -21.03 8.10 -5.18
CA ALA A 52 -21.84 7.26 -4.32
C ALA A 52 -22.82 8.10 -3.47
N ASN A 53 -24.13 7.88 -3.63
CA ASN A 53 -25.13 8.57 -2.81
C ASN A 53 -25.18 8.08 -1.36
N VAL A 54 -24.69 6.85 -1.08
CA VAL A 54 -24.75 6.23 0.24
C VAL A 54 -23.41 5.62 0.65
N THR A 55 -23.13 5.64 1.94
CA THR A 55 -21.90 5.09 2.53
C THR A 55 -22.00 3.58 2.70
N LEU A 56 -20.97 2.87 2.22
CA LEU A 56 -20.95 1.42 2.09
C LEU A 56 -19.76 0.80 2.81
N VAL A 57 -19.95 -0.40 3.33
CA VAL A 57 -18.89 -1.27 3.85
C VAL A 57 -18.99 -2.66 3.22
N ARG A 58 -17.82 -3.27 2.99
CA ARG A 58 -17.73 -4.61 2.41
C ARG A 58 -18.16 -5.69 3.41
N THR A 59 -18.83 -6.72 2.92
CA THR A 59 -19.42 -7.81 3.72
C THR A 59 -18.43 -8.49 4.69
N ASP A 60 -17.19 -8.75 4.27
CA ASP A 60 -16.16 -9.40 5.10
C ASP A 60 -15.61 -8.51 6.23
N LEU A 61 -15.65 -7.18 6.05
CA LEU A 61 -15.31 -6.22 7.08
C LEU A 61 -16.48 -6.08 8.05
N ALA A 62 -17.70 -5.98 7.54
CA ALA A 62 -18.91 -5.91 8.36
C ALA A 62 -19.10 -7.16 9.24
N GLN A 63 -18.74 -8.36 8.77
CA GLN A 63 -18.76 -9.58 9.58
C GLN A 63 -17.77 -9.58 10.76
N LYS A 64 -16.72 -8.73 10.72
CA LYS A 64 -15.77 -8.57 11.85
C LYS A 64 -16.30 -7.58 12.89
N LEU A 65 -17.21 -6.69 12.49
CA LEU A 65 -17.91 -5.77 13.38
C LEU A 65 -18.99 -6.58 14.12
N LYS A 66 -18.61 -7.16 15.27
CA LYS A 66 -19.47 -8.05 16.08
C LYS A 66 -20.68 -7.34 16.75
N GLU A 67 -20.88 -6.05 16.49
CA GLU A 67 -21.94 -5.24 17.08
C GLU A 67 -23.02 -4.89 16.05
N ASN A 68 -24.28 -5.05 16.44
CA ASN A 68 -25.46 -4.43 15.82
C ASN A 68 -25.57 -4.53 14.27
N PHE A 69 -25.07 -5.61 13.68
CA PHE A 69 -25.35 -5.91 12.28
C PHE A 69 -26.85 -6.24 12.11
N ILE A 70 -27.63 -5.27 11.63
CA ILE A 70 -29.04 -5.49 11.35
C ILE A 70 -29.15 -6.12 9.95
N TYR A 71 -29.29 -7.44 9.93
CA TYR A 71 -29.76 -8.18 8.75
C TYR A 71 -31.26 -7.92 8.55
N THR A 72 -31.62 -6.67 8.27
CA THR A 72 -32.81 -6.40 7.46
C THR A 72 -32.42 -6.68 6.03
N ALA A 73 -33.11 -7.61 5.37
CA ALA A 73 -33.18 -7.63 3.91
C ALA A 73 -33.87 -6.33 3.48
N PRO A 74 -33.14 -5.32 2.97
CA PRO A 74 -33.78 -4.09 2.55
C PRO A 74 -34.32 -4.36 1.15
N ASN A 75 -35.56 -3.93 0.88
CA ASN A 75 -36.08 -3.90 -0.49
C ASN A 75 -35.43 -2.74 -1.30
N ILE A 76 -34.11 -2.56 -1.13
CA ILE A 76 -33.28 -1.48 -1.64
C ILE A 76 -32.11 -2.12 -2.36
N SER A 77 -32.13 -2.06 -3.70
CA SER A 77 -30.97 -2.33 -4.53
C SER A 77 -30.31 -1.00 -4.89
N LEU A 78 -28.98 -0.91 -4.79
CA LEU A 78 -28.26 0.20 -5.39
C LEU A 78 -28.10 -0.02 -6.89
N LYS A 79 -28.14 1.07 -7.66
CA LYS A 79 -27.80 1.07 -9.08
C LYS A 79 -26.42 1.71 -9.24
N THR A 80 -25.47 0.98 -9.81
CA THR A 80 -24.13 1.50 -10.11
C THR A 80 -24.17 2.48 -11.28
N ALA A 81 -23.08 3.22 -11.50
CA ALA A 81 -22.91 4.04 -12.71
C ALA A 81 -23.01 3.22 -14.02
N THR A 82 -22.67 1.92 -13.99
CA THR A 82 -22.85 1.00 -15.13
C THR A 82 -24.30 0.50 -15.30
N GLY A 83 -25.21 0.89 -14.40
CA GLY A 83 -26.60 0.46 -14.40
C GLY A 83 -26.87 -0.92 -13.79
N ALA A 84 -25.82 -1.64 -13.36
CA ALA A 84 -25.95 -2.90 -12.65
C ALA A 84 -26.61 -2.70 -11.27
N LYS A 85 -27.37 -3.70 -10.82
CA LYS A 85 -27.93 -3.72 -9.47
C LYS A 85 -26.95 -4.38 -8.50
N VAL A 86 -26.71 -3.72 -7.37
CA VAL A 86 -26.00 -4.28 -6.22
C VAL A 86 -27.02 -4.45 -5.10
N GLU A 87 -27.17 -5.67 -4.62
CA GLU A 87 -28.03 -5.97 -3.47
C GLU A 87 -27.37 -5.53 -2.17
N ILE A 88 -28.14 -4.85 -1.32
CA ILE A 88 -27.70 -4.52 0.03
C ILE A 88 -28.01 -5.73 0.94
N ARG A 89 -26.96 -6.28 1.56
CA ARG A 89 -27.06 -7.42 2.49
C ARG A 89 -27.55 -7.05 3.89
N GLY A 90 -27.49 -5.77 4.24
CA GLY A 90 -27.89 -5.27 5.56
C GLY A 90 -27.44 -3.84 5.81
N LYS A 91 -27.58 -3.39 7.05
CA LYS A 91 -27.14 -2.07 7.51
C LYS A 91 -26.67 -2.14 8.97
N LEU A 92 -25.80 -1.23 9.36
CA LEU A 92 -25.43 -1.01 10.75
C LEU A 92 -25.29 0.49 11.01
N ASP A 93 -25.63 0.92 12.22
CA ASP A 93 -25.26 2.25 12.71
C ASP A 93 -23.92 2.10 13.43
N ALA A 94 -22.88 2.76 12.91
CA ALA A 94 -21.48 2.50 13.27
C ALA A 94 -20.69 3.80 13.48
N ALA A 95 -19.63 3.70 14.27
CA ALA A 95 -18.68 4.79 14.47
C ALA A 95 -17.58 4.72 13.41
N ILE A 96 -17.55 5.71 12.52
CA ILE A 96 -16.47 5.92 11.54
C ILE A 96 -15.48 6.92 12.13
N GLU A 97 -14.19 6.61 12.10
CA GLU A 97 -13.11 7.49 12.54
C GLU A 97 -12.28 7.92 11.32
N CYS A 98 -12.06 9.23 11.18
CA CYS A 98 -11.23 9.83 10.13
C CYS A 98 -10.38 10.92 10.82
N GLY A 99 -9.05 10.84 10.72
CA GLY A 99 -8.18 11.70 11.52
C GLY A 99 -8.38 11.45 13.02
N CYS A 100 -8.45 12.52 13.81
CA CYS A 100 -8.78 12.47 15.24
C CYS A 100 -10.30 12.47 15.53
N ARG A 101 -11.14 12.59 14.51
CA ARG A 101 -12.60 12.74 14.64
C ARG A 101 -13.36 11.43 14.49
N LYS A 102 -14.46 11.32 15.25
CA LYS A 102 -15.34 10.15 15.32
C LYS A 102 -16.78 10.54 14.98
N PHE A 103 -17.40 9.79 14.08
CA PHE A 103 -18.68 10.11 13.45
C PHE A 103 -19.65 8.93 13.55
N GLN A 104 -20.84 9.15 14.11
CA GLN A 104 -21.89 8.12 14.15
C GLN A 104 -22.75 8.17 12.87
N HIS A 105 -22.68 7.13 12.06
CA HIS A 105 -23.34 7.09 10.76
C HIS A 105 -23.95 5.72 10.42
N ARG A 106 -24.98 5.74 9.59
CA ARG A 106 -25.63 4.52 9.08
C ARG A 106 -24.88 4.05 7.85
N ILE A 107 -24.31 2.86 7.91
CA ILE A 107 -23.56 2.26 6.81
C ILE A 107 -24.37 1.10 6.22
N TYR A 108 -24.44 1.04 4.90
CA TYR A 108 -25.04 -0.09 4.18
C TYR A 108 -23.98 -1.14 3.83
N VAL A 109 -24.38 -2.41 3.79
CA VAL A 109 -23.45 -3.53 3.61
C VAL A 109 -23.68 -4.17 2.25
N ALA A 110 -22.63 -4.31 1.44
CA ALA A 110 -22.71 -4.88 0.10
C ALA A 110 -21.41 -5.59 -0.30
N ASP A 111 -21.47 -6.42 -1.33
CA ASP A 111 -20.29 -7.05 -1.95
C ASP A 111 -19.61 -6.07 -2.91
N ILE A 112 -18.99 -5.05 -2.35
CA ILE A 112 -18.16 -4.08 -3.06
C ILE A 112 -16.69 -4.51 -3.12
N THR A 113 -15.88 -3.91 -4.00
CA THR A 113 -14.45 -4.23 -4.07
C THR A 113 -13.64 -3.60 -2.93
N ASP A 114 -13.91 -2.33 -2.64
CA ASP A 114 -13.17 -1.52 -1.69
C ASP A 114 -13.66 -1.83 -0.27
N PRO A 115 -12.82 -1.75 0.78
CA PRO A 115 -13.25 -2.13 2.14
C PRO A 115 -14.40 -1.26 2.66
N CYS A 116 -14.37 0.03 2.34
CA CYS A 116 -15.41 1.00 2.61
C CYS A 116 -15.43 2.08 1.51
N ILE A 117 -16.61 2.63 1.24
CA ILE A 117 -16.84 3.77 0.35
C ILE A 117 -17.62 4.82 1.16
N LEU A 118 -17.05 6.01 1.32
CA LEU A 118 -17.70 7.18 1.92
C LEU A 118 -18.48 7.90 0.82
N GLY A 119 -19.81 7.83 0.92
CA GLY A 119 -20.73 8.47 0.01
C GLY A 119 -21.11 9.90 0.44
N LEU A 120 -21.87 10.57 -0.42
CA LEU A 120 -22.37 11.93 -0.19
C LEU A 120 -23.21 12.05 1.10
N ASP A 121 -23.95 11.02 1.49
CA ASP A 121 -24.72 10.98 2.74
C ASP A 121 -23.87 11.18 4.00
N PHE A 122 -22.63 10.71 4.01
CA PHE A 122 -21.67 10.93 5.08
C PHE A 122 -20.93 12.26 4.89
N LEU A 123 -20.40 12.48 3.67
CA LEU A 123 -19.56 13.64 3.36
C LEU A 123 -20.32 14.95 3.58
N GLN A 124 -21.57 15.06 3.11
CA GLN A 124 -22.41 16.25 3.30
C GLN A 124 -22.87 16.40 4.75
N LYS A 125 -23.31 15.32 5.40
CA LYS A 125 -23.81 15.35 6.79
C LYS A 125 -22.78 15.88 7.79
N PHE A 126 -21.49 15.63 7.54
CA PHE A 126 -20.38 16.04 8.41
C PHE A 126 -19.51 17.15 7.81
N ASN A 127 -20.02 17.86 6.80
CA ASN A 127 -19.39 19.02 6.17
C ASN A 127 -17.94 18.76 5.70
N PHE A 128 -17.70 17.60 5.09
CA PHE A 128 -16.40 17.29 4.49
C PHE A 128 -16.17 18.13 3.23
N THR A 129 -14.97 18.70 3.10
CA THR A 129 -14.51 19.40 1.90
C THR A 129 -13.30 18.67 1.34
N VAL A 130 -13.39 18.19 0.10
CA VAL A 130 -12.25 17.58 -0.62
C VAL A 130 -11.46 18.69 -1.31
N ASP A 131 -10.17 18.78 -1.06
CA ASP A 131 -9.24 19.71 -1.69
C ASP A 131 -8.25 18.93 -2.56
N LEU A 132 -8.46 19.01 -3.88
CA LEU A 132 -7.69 18.24 -4.86
C LEU A 132 -6.31 18.83 -5.16
N GLU A 133 -6.13 20.14 -4.90
CA GLU A 133 -4.85 20.83 -5.14
C GLU A 133 -3.84 20.44 -4.06
N LYS A 134 -4.28 20.43 -2.81
CA LYS A 134 -3.49 19.97 -1.67
C LYS A 134 -3.51 18.44 -1.47
N ASN A 135 -4.44 17.73 -2.11
CA ASN A 135 -4.70 16.30 -1.90
C ASN A 135 -5.02 15.98 -0.42
N GLU A 136 -5.96 16.73 0.16
CA GLU A 136 -6.47 16.59 1.53
C GLU A 136 -8.00 16.57 1.56
N ILE A 137 -8.57 16.08 2.66
CA ILE A 137 -9.98 16.22 2.98
C ILE A 137 -10.12 16.88 4.36
N ARG A 138 -11.03 17.85 4.46
CA ARG A 138 -11.20 18.69 5.65
C ARG A 138 -12.55 18.50 6.29
N THR A 139 -12.59 18.45 7.62
CA THR A 139 -13.85 18.44 8.39
C THR A 139 -13.67 19.13 9.75
N GLY A 140 -14.55 20.08 10.05
CA GLY A 140 -14.60 20.76 11.36
C GLY A 140 -13.27 21.28 11.89
N GLY A 141 -12.44 21.88 11.01
CA GLY A 141 -11.14 22.47 11.32
C GLY A 141 -9.93 21.54 11.24
N GLU A 142 -10.13 20.25 10.98
CA GLU A 142 -9.05 19.27 10.77
C GLU A 142 -8.75 19.08 9.27
N GLU A 143 -7.46 19.00 8.91
CA GLU A 143 -6.96 18.65 7.58
C GLU A 143 -6.43 17.21 7.61
N ILE A 144 -6.97 16.32 6.78
CA ILE A 144 -6.64 14.88 6.73
C ILE A 144 -6.05 14.58 5.35
N PRO A 145 -4.84 14.02 5.22
CA PRO A 145 -4.24 13.73 3.92
C PRO A 145 -5.02 12.64 3.17
N LEU A 146 -5.13 12.79 1.85
CA LEU A 146 -5.68 11.78 0.96
C LEU A 146 -4.57 10.99 0.26
N PHE A 147 -4.85 9.74 -0.07
CA PHE A 147 -3.95 8.83 -0.75
C PHE A 147 -4.53 8.47 -2.12
N SER A 148 -3.78 8.68 -3.20
CA SER A 148 -4.10 8.04 -4.48
C SER A 148 -3.64 6.59 -4.43
N ALA A 149 -4.50 5.65 -4.88
CA ALA A 149 -4.11 4.24 -5.00
C ALA A 149 -2.96 4.02 -6.01
N SER A 150 -2.63 4.99 -6.87
CA SER A 150 -1.43 4.96 -7.72
C SER A 150 -0.13 5.39 -7.01
N ALA A 151 -0.23 6.12 -5.88
CA ALA A 151 0.92 6.76 -5.23
C ALA A 151 1.41 6.01 -3.98
N GLU A 152 0.49 5.50 -3.15
CA GLU A 152 0.78 5.21 -1.73
C GLU A 152 0.59 3.73 -1.34
N HIS A 153 0.16 2.87 -2.27
CA HIS A 153 0.07 1.41 -2.02
C HIS A 153 1.40 0.66 -2.11
N SER A 154 2.54 1.36 -2.24
CA SER A 154 3.85 0.76 -2.00
C SER A 154 4.06 0.52 -0.50
N LYS A 155 3.47 -0.54 0.04
CA LYS A 155 3.89 -1.08 1.34
C LYS A 155 5.34 -1.52 1.22
N LEU A 156 6.26 -0.73 1.79
CA LEU A 156 7.67 -1.07 1.86
C LEU A 156 7.81 -2.44 2.53
N CYS A 157 8.57 -3.32 1.88
CA CYS A 157 9.08 -4.54 2.49
C CYS A 157 10.57 -4.31 2.76
N SER A 158 10.99 -4.37 4.03
CA SER A 158 12.39 -4.59 4.35
C SER A 158 12.78 -6.01 3.93
N VAL A 159 13.96 -6.10 3.34
CA VAL A 159 14.60 -7.35 2.91
C VAL A 159 15.98 -7.35 3.54
N LEU A 160 16.33 -8.45 4.21
CA LEU A 160 17.60 -8.61 4.91
C LEU A 160 18.48 -9.60 4.15
N ALA A 161 19.79 -9.35 4.13
CA ALA A 161 20.73 -10.31 3.54
C ALA A 161 20.66 -11.62 4.33
N LYS A 162 20.49 -12.74 3.61
CA LYS A 162 20.38 -14.07 4.23
C LYS A 162 21.61 -14.41 5.08
N GLU A 163 22.77 -13.94 4.64
CA GLU A 163 24.07 -14.07 5.28
C GLU A 163 24.95 -12.85 5.03
N LYS A 164 25.92 -12.61 5.92
CA LYS A 164 26.90 -11.52 5.81
C LYS A 164 27.70 -11.66 4.51
N THR A 165 27.47 -10.74 3.57
CA THR A 165 28.01 -10.82 2.21
C THR A 165 29.04 -9.72 1.97
N ILE A 166 30.21 -10.08 1.46
CA ILE A 166 31.25 -9.12 1.04
C ILE A 166 31.11 -8.89 -0.47
N ILE A 167 30.81 -7.66 -0.87
CA ILE A 167 30.78 -7.21 -2.26
C ILE A 167 32.17 -6.68 -2.63
N PRO A 168 32.92 -7.33 -3.55
CA PRO A 168 34.24 -6.85 -3.96
C PRO A 168 34.21 -5.45 -4.56
N ALA A 169 35.35 -4.75 -4.51
CA ALA A 169 35.53 -3.46 -5.17
C ALA A 169 35.28 -3.55 -6.68
N ARG A 170 34.62 -2.52 -7.25
CA ARG A 170 34.30 -2.41 -8.70
C ARG A 170 33.68 -3.67 -9.30
N SER A 171 32.71 -4.26 -8.62
CA SER A 171 32.12 -5.54 -9.04
C SER A 171 30.60 -5.56 -8.95
N GLU A 172 29.98 -6.33 -9.84
CA GLU A 172 28.58 -6.72 -9.75
C GLU A 172 28.47 -8.12 -9.13
N CYS A 173 27.55 -8.32 -8.19
CA CYS A 173 27.23 -9.60 -7.58
C CYS A 173 25.71 -9.82 -7.42
N LEU A 174 25.32 -11.06 -7.18
CA LEU A 174 23.97 -11.44 -6.78
C LEU A 174 23.98 -11.81 -5.30
N ILE A 175 23.17 -11.13 -4.50
CA ILE A 175 22.96 -11.41 -3.07
C ILE A 175 21.61 -12.14 -2.91
N GLN A 176 21.52 -13.07 -1.96
CA GLN A 176 20.25 -13.67 -1.56
C GLN A 176 19.70 -12.92 -0.35
N GLU A 177 18.50 -12.37 -0.48
CA GLU A 177 17.78 -11.70 0.60
C GLU A 177 16.56 -12.50 1.03
N VAL A 178 16.17 -12.32 2.29
CA VAL A 178 14.98 -12.92 2.90
C VAL A 178 14.01 -11.79 3.27
N THR A 179 12.73 -12.00 2.99
CA THR A 179 11.65 -11.07 3.32
C THR A 179 11.12 -11.32 4.73
N GLU A 180 10.96 -10.26 5.53
CA GLU A 180 10.36 -10.36 6.87
C GLU A 180 8.82 -10.22 6.88
N VAL A 181 8.18 -9.99 5.73
CA VAL A 181 6.79 -9.52 5.66
C VAL A 181 5.77 -10.61 5.32
N SER A 182 4.66 -10.63 6.06
CA SER A 182 3.60 -11.64 5.90
C SER A 182 2.73 -11.44 4.65
N GLY A 183 2.90 -12.34 3.67
CA GLY A 183 1.83 -13.00 2.90
C GLY A 183 0.86 -12.20 2.00
N LYS A 184 0.84 -10.86 2.03
CA LYS A 184 -0.19 -10.06 1.32
C LYS A 184 0.01 -9.88 -0.18
N PHE A 185 1.23 -10.02 -0.70
CA PHE A 185 1.54 -9.78 -2.12
C PHE A 185 2.33 -10.97 -2.71
N ARG A 186 2.12 -11.26 -3.99
CA ARG A 186 2.88 -12.31 -4.72
C ARG A 186 4.15 -11.76 -5.36
N TYR A 187 4.07 -10.59 -5.99
CA TYR A 187 5.19 -9.97 -6.69
C TYR A 187 5.44 -8.56 -6.17
N ALA A 188 6.69 -8.10 -6.26
CA ALA A 188 7.09 -6.73 -6.02
C ALA A 188 8.34 -6.38 -6.87
N VAL A 189 8.66 -5.10 -7.03
CA VAL A 189 9.82 -4.62 -7.77
C VAL A 189 10.85 -4.09 -6.78
N THR A 190 12.06 -4.67 -6.73
CA THR A 190 13.18 -4.07 -5.96
C THR A 190 13.52 -2.71 -6.56
N ASP A 191 13.82 -1.72 -5.72
CA ASP A 191 13.89 -0.29 -6.08
C ASP A 191 14.82 0.48 -5.09
N PHE A 192 15.00 1.80 -5.23
CA PHE A 192 16.26 2.51 -4.94
C PHE A 192 16.24 3.99 -4.37
N PRO A 193 15.70 4.32 -3.15
CA PRO A 193 15.69 5.67 -2.52
C PRO A 193 16.17 5.78 -1.03
N SER A 194 16.03 6.92 -0.37
CA SER A 194 17.17 7.80 -0.04
C SER A 194 17.81 7.80 1.38
N ARG A 195 17.53 6.89 2.31
CA ARG A 195 17.90 7.07 3.75
C ARG A 195 19.10 6.30 4.33
N VAL A 196 19.88 5.57 3.53
CA VAL A 196 21.12 4.90 4.00
C VAL A 196 22.35 5.47 3.29
N SER A 197 23.23 6.14 4.06
CA SER A 197 24.40 6.86 3.55
C SER A 197 25.58 5.96 3.15
N GLN A 198 25.40 5.11 2.13
CA GLN A 198 26.51 4.42 1.46
C GLN A 198 26.54 4.72 -0.05
N LYS A 199 27.12 5.89 -0.39
CA LYS A 199 27.19 6.54 -1.72
C LYS A 199 27.89 5.75 -2.86
N SER A 200 28.07 4.43 -2.74
CA SER A 200 28.91 3.65 -3.66
C SER A 200 28.40 2.24 -3.97
N VAL A 201 27.22 1.86 -3.48
CA VAL A 201 26.61 0.56 -3.76
C VAL A 201 25.26 0.80 -4.41
N LEU A 202 25.07 0.30 -5.63
CA LEU A 202 23.83 0.37 -6.39
C LEU A 202 23.13 -0.99 -6.40
N VAL A 203 21.80 -1.03 -6.57
CA VAL A 203 21.02 -2.25 -6.77
C VAL A 203 20.17 -2.12 -8.03
N ALA A 204 20.10 -3.17 -8.83
CA ALA A 204 19.27 -3.16 -10.04
C ALA A 204 17.79 -3.39 -9.69
N ALA A 205 16.93 -2.52 -10.21
CA ALA A 205 15.49 -2.68 -10.07
C ALA A 205 15.01 -3.95 -10.79
N THR A 206 14.39 -4.88 -10.05
CA THR A 206 14.09 -6.24 -10.52
C THR A 206 12.71 -6.68 -10.02
N LEU A 207 11.88 -7.26 -10.90
CA LEU A 207 10.62 -7.89 -10.49
C LEU A 207 10.92 -9.22 -9.79
N VAL A 208 10.45 -9.36 -8.54
CA VAL A 208 10.72 -10.49 -7.66
C VAL A 208 9.42 -11.12 -7.15
N ASP A 209 9.48 -12.43 -6.88
CA ASP A 209 8.38 -13.23 -6.33
C ASP A 209 8.60 -13.41 -4.81
N LEU A 210 7.74 -12.77 -4.02
CA LEU A 210 7.80 -12.76 -2.55
C LEU A 210 7.41 -14.11 -1.93
N LYS A 211 6.94 -15.09 -2.73
CA LYS A 211 6.67 -16.46 -2.25
C LYS A 211 7.90 -17.37 -2.30
N ARG A 212 9.05 -16.89 -2.78
CA ARG A 212 10.31 -17.65 -2.79
C ARG A 212 11.08 -17.43 -1.49
N GLU A 213 11.67 -18.50 -0.96
CA GLU A 213 12.46 -18.47 0.28
C GLU A 213 13.71 -17.58 0.22
N ALA A 214 14.21 -17.30 -0.99
CA ALA A 214 15.34 -16.41 -1.23
C ALA A 214 15.07 -15.58 -2.48
N ILE A 215 15.24 -14.26 -2.36
CA ILE A 215 15.10 -13.31 -3.44
C ILE A 215 16.49 -12.94 -3.97
N PRO A 216 16.77 -13.12 -5.27
CA PRO A 216 18.03 -12.72 -5.87
C PRO A 216 18.04 -11.22 -6.15
N VAL A 217 18.99 -10.49 -5.54
CA VAL A 217 19.14 -9.05 -5.67
C VAL A 217 20.50 -8.73 -6.31
N ARG A 218 20.49 -8.02 -7.44
CA ARG A 218 21.71 -7.66 -8.19
C ARG A 218 22.30 -6.38 -7.62
N VAL A 219 23.51 -6.47 -7.06
CA VAL A 219 24.17 -5.36 -6.36
C VAL A 219 25.49 -5.02 -7.04
N LEU A 220 25.79 -3.73 -7.16
CA LEU A 220 26.93 -3.17 -7.87
C LEU A 220 27.73 -2.25 -6.94
N ASN A 221 28.94 -2.66 -6.57
CA ASN A 221 29.84 -1.81 -5.79
C ASN A 221 30.75 -1.01 -6.73
N LEU A 222 30.60 0.32 -6.72
CA LEU A 222 31.42 1.27 -7.47
C LEU A 222 32.68 1.71 -6.71
N ASP A 223 32.79 1.40 -5.42
CA ASP A 223 33.96 1.76 -4.60
C ASP A 223 35.22 0.96 -5.03
N ASN A 224 36.37 1.55 -4.78
CA ASN A 224 37.68 0.90 -4.85
C ASN A 224 37.94 -0.03 -3.65
N LYS A 225 37.08 -0.01 -2.64
CA LYS A 225 37.13 -0.91 -1.47
C LYS A 225 35.95 -1.90 -1.47
N PRO A 226 36.13 -3.12 -0.93
CA PRO A 226 35.00 -4.02 -0.72
C PRO A 226 34.01 -3.42 0.29
N LYS A 227 32.73 -3.79 0.16
CA LYS A 227 31.66 -3.42 1.09
C LYS A 227 31.10 -4.67 1.74
N THR A 228 30.61 -4.51 2.96
CA THR A 228 29.99 -5.58 3.73
C THR A 228 28.51 -5.26 3.86
N VAL A 229 27.67 -6.21 3.45
CA VAL A 229 26.24 -6.24 3.78
C VAL A 229 26.09 -7.21 4.93
N ASP A 230 25.67 -6.70 6.09
CA ASP A 230 25.36 -7.52 7.26
C ASP A 230 23.92 -8.07 7.17
N LYS A 231 23.60 -9.02 8.04
CA LYS A 231 22.27 -9.62 8.18
C LYS A 231 21.37 -8.75 9.04
#